data_AF-A0A7N0VGK5-F1
#
_entry.id   AF-A0A7N0VGK5-F1
#
_cell.length_a   1.000
_cell.length_b   1.000
_cell.length_c   1.000
_cell.angle_alpha   90.00
_cell.angle_beta   90.00
_cell.angle_gamma   90.00
#
_symmetry.space_group_name_H-M   'P 1'
#
loop_
_entity.id
_entity.type
_entity.pdbx_description
1 polymer ?
#
loop_
_entity_poly.entity_id
_entity_poly.type
_entity_poly.pdbx_seq_one_letter_code
_entity_poly.pdbx_strand_id
1 'polypeptide(L)'
;MGSCNGLLCFNLLCGMTLMLQTFIWNPATGAFRFMSEYDVAAGDVSDETPPEFKFTSYICGFGFGYDSSVDDYKIVRLVQCANHESFVRVDLLTVGSNKLRRFQLPIRGSFWSEVGVLLHGSLHWLMCRRGSEYYILRFNLETEKLDELIVQIPHPSHKEEAYHTSTISCV
;
A
#
# COMPACT_ATOMS: atom_id res chain seq x y z
N MET A 1 2.51 0.23 8.57
CA MET A 1 3.89 -0.30 8.65
C MET A 1 3.99 -1.51 7.74
N GLY A 2 5.12 -1.74 7.09
CA GLY A 2 5.42 -2.95 6.31
C GLY A 2 6.84 -3.44 6.61
N SER A 3 7.15 -4.65 6.19
CA SER A 3 8.49 -5.24 6.33
C SER A 3 8.91 -5.95 5.06
N CYS A 4 10.21 -5.94 4.76
CA CYS A 4 10.77 -6.64 3.61
C CYS A 4 12.27 -6.83 3.81
N ASN A 5 12.79 -8.05 3.59
CA ASN A 5 14.23 -8.37 3.65
C ASN A 5 14.92 -7.88 4.94
N GLY A 6 14.26 -8.03 6.09
CA GLY A 6 14.78 -7.59 7.39
C GLY A 6 14.69 -6.08 7.64
N LEU A 7 14.17 -5.29 6.71
CA LEU A 7 13.90 -3.87 6.89
C LEU A 7 12.45 -3.66 7.32
N LEU A 8 12.25 -2.68 8.20
CA LEU A 8 10.95 -2.16 8.59
C LEU A 8 10.71 -0.82 7.91
N CYS A 9 9.51 -0.59 7.40
CA CYS A 9 9.11 0.68 6.84
C CYS A 9 7.78 1.16 7.45
N PHE A 10 7.73 2.39 7.93
CA PHE A 10 6.55 2.93 8.59
C PHE A 10 6.47 4.44 8.45
N ASN A 11 5.24 4.94 8.56
CA ASN A 11 4.97 6.38 8.55
C ASN A 11 4.75 6.86 9.98
N LEU A 12 5.25 8.05 10.27
CA LEU A 12 4.91 8.80 11.48
C LEU A 12 4.32 10.15 11.08
N LEU A 13 3.26 10.56 11.77
CA LEU A 13 2.73 11.91 11.68
C LEU A 13 3.58 12.83 12.57
N CYS A 14 4.23 13.81 11.96
CA CYS A 14 4.91 14.86 12.72
C CYS A 14 3.91 15.94 13.10
N GLY A 15 3.60 16.06 14.40
CA GLY A 15 2.58 16.99 14.91
C GLY A 15 2.85 18.48 14.65
N MET A 16 4.08 18.86 14.27
CA MET A 16 4.43 20.25 13.95
C MET A 16 4.10 20.65 12.50
N THR A 17 4.14 19.70 11.56
CA THR A 17 3.98 19.98 10.13
C THR A 17 2.76 19.30 9.51
N LEU A 18 2.10 18.38 10.23
CA LEU A 18 1.06 17.48 9.70
C LEU A 18 1.52 16.65 8.49
N MET A 19 2.83 16.63 8.19
CA MET A 19 3.41 15.90 7.09
C MET A 19 3.70 14.46 7.52
N LEU A 20 3.41 13.52 6.63
CA LEU A 20 3.71 12.11 6.80
C LEU A 20 5.18 11.84 6.46
N GLN A 21 5.93 11.47 7.49
CA GLN A 21 7.33 11.11 7.38
C GLN A 21 7.47 9.61 7.22
N THR A 22 8.19 9.15 6.19
CA THR A 22 8.49 7.72 6.04
C THR A 22 9.87 7.41 6.58
N PHE A 23 9.93 6.36 7.40
CA PHE A 23 11.16 5.80 7.93
C PHE A 23 11.36 4.40 7.35
N ILE A 24 12.61 4.11 7.00
CA ILE A 24 13.10 2.76 6.76
C ILE A 24 14.14 2.48 7.83
N TRP A 25 13.99 1.35 8.51
CA TRP A 25 14.86 0.95 9.60
C TRP A 25 15.37 -0.45 9.34
N ASN A 26 16.68 -0.65 9.54
CA ASN A 26 17.27 -1.96 9.70
C ASN A 26 17.48 -2.24 11.21
N PRO A 27 16.62 -3.07 11.84
CA PRO A 27 16.75 -3.37 13.26
C PRO A 27 18.02 -4.13 13.62
N ALA A 28 18.60 -4.89 12.68
CA ALA A 28 19.80 -5.67 12.91
C ALA A 28 21.06 -4.80 12.97
N THR A 29 21.11 -3.70 12.22
CA THR A 29 22.27 -2.79 12.20
C THR A 29 22.03 -1.48 12.94
N GLY A 30 20.77 -1.16 13.28
CA GLY A 30 20.39 0.14 13.82
C GLY A 30 20.37 1.26 12.78
N ALA A 31 20.65 0.98 11.50
CA ALA A 31 20.66 2.00 10.46
C ALA A 31 19.25 2.48 10.12
N PHE A 32 19.07 3.79 10.02
CA PHE A 32 17.81 4.41 9.61
C PHE A 32 18.00 5.24 8.34
N ARG A 33 16.97 5.24 7.50
CA ARG A 33 16.81 6.19 6.40
C ARG A 33 15.49 6.92 6.60
N PHE A 34 15.57 8.24 6.55
CA PHE A 34 14.44 9.14 6.61
C PHE A 34 14.13 9.67 5.21
N MET A 35 12.85 9.78 4.88
CA MET A 35 12.39 10.41 3.64
C MET A 35 11.23 11.35 3.95
N SER A 36 11.45 12.65 3.74
CA SER A 36 10.36 13.62 3.69
C SER A 36 9.84 13.80 2.28
N GLU A 37 8.59 14.23 2.16
CA GLU A 37 8.03 14.62 0.86
C GLU A 37 8.81 15.77 0.20
N TYR A 38 9.50 16.60 0.98
CA TYR A 38 10.37 17.66 0.47
C TYR A 38 11.64 17.12 -0.18
N ASP A 39 12.30 16.14 0.45
CA ASP A 39 13.51 15.50 -0.10
C ASP A 39 13.21 14.81 -1.44
N VAL A 40 12.01 14.24 -1.51
CA VAL A 40 11.48 13.56 -2.68
C VAL A 40 11.02 14.56 -3.75
N ALA A 41 10.46 15.71 -3.37
CA ALA A 41 10.07 16.78 -4.29
C ALA A 41 11.27 17.52 -4.90
N ALA A 42 12.45 17.45 -4.28
CA ALA A 42 13.70 17.91 -4.85
C ALA A 42 14.27 16.97 -5.93
N GLY A 43 13.71 15.76 -6.09
CA GLY A 43 14.02 14.82 -7.15
C GLY A 43 13.09 14.95 -8.38
N ASP A 44 13.17 13.98 -9.30
CA ASP A 44 12.27 13.90 -10.45
C ASP A 44 10.87 13.48 -9.98
N VAL A 45 9.93 14.43 -9.94
CA VAL A 45 8.51 14.16 -9.68
C VAL A 45 7.74 14.15 -10.99
N SER A 46 7.18 13.00 -11.36
CA SER A 46 6.11 12.94 -12.37
C SER A 46 4.78 13.07 -11.63
N ASP A 47 4.12 14.22 -11.76
CA ASP A 47 2.91 14.54 -11.02
C ASP A 47 1.68 14.61 -11.93
N GLU A 48 0.88 13.54 -11.92
CA GLU A 48 -0.44 13.51 -12.58
C GLU A 48 -1.58 13.80 -11.60
N THR A 49 -1.30 14.43 -10.44
CA THR A 49 -2.31 14.66 -9.39
C THR A 49 -3.39 15.65 -9.83
N PRO A 50 -4.66 15.26 -9.83
CA PRO A 50 -5.73 16.20 -10.14
C PRO A 50 -5.97 17.24 -9.05
N PRO A 51 -6.59 18.40 -9.39
CA PRO A 51 -6.88 19.47 -8.43
C PRO A 51 -7.67 19.01 -7.19
N GLU A 52 -8.56 18.03 -7.33
CA GLU A 52 -9.41 17.52 -6.26
C GLU A 52 -8.65 16.83 -5.12
N PHE A 53 -7.41 16.38 -5.33
CA PHE A 53 -6.58 15.75 -4.28
C PHE A 53 -5.83 16.75 -3.39
N LYS A 54 -5.97 18.06 -3.64
CA LYS A 54 -5.14 19.09 -2.95
C LYS A 54 -5.65 19.51 -1.57
N PHE A 55 -6.91 19.22 -1.21
CA PHE A 55 -7.53 19.82 -0.01
C PHE A 55 -8.21 18.82 0.94
N THR A 56 -8.62 17.64 0.48
CA THR A 56 -9.38 16.67 1.30
C THR A 56 -8.95 15.22 1.04
N SER A 57 -7.65 14.96 0.96
CA SER A 57 -7.11 13.61 0.74
C SER A 57 -6.52 12.99 2.01
N TYR A 58 -6.64 11.67 2.15
CA TYR A 58 -5.99 10.90 3.22
C TYR A 58 -5.35 9.63 2.65
N ILE A 59 -4.32 9.12 3.34
CA ILE A 59 -3.73 7.81 3.01
C ILE A 59 -4.71 6.73 3.48
N CYS A 60 -5.17 5.91 2.57
CA CYS A 60 -6.05 4.76 2.84
C CYS A 60 -5.34 3.41 2.65
N GLY A 61 -4.12 3.41 2.12
CA GLY A 61 -3.31 2.21 1.98
C GLY A 61 -1.82 2.54 2.01
N PHE A 62 -1.03 1.65 2.61
CA PHE A 62 0.41 1.72 2.69
C PHE A 62 1.02 0.34 2.48
N GLY A 63 2.08 0.25 1.69
CA GLY A 63 2.84 -0.97 1.51
C GLY A 63 4.30 -0.72 1.22
N PHE A 64 5.14 -1.70 1.53
CA PHE A 64 6.58 -1.66 1.37
C PHE A 64 7.08 -3.01 0.85
N GLY A 65 7.94 -2.99 -0.15
CA GLY A 65 8.55 -4.21 -0.66
C GLY A 65 9.74 -3.96 -1.58
N TYR A 66 10.44 -5.03 -1.87
CA TYR A 66 11.57 -5.05 -2.78
C TYR A 66 11.10 -5.46 -4.18
N ASP A 67 11.51 -4.70 -5.19
CA ASP A 67 11.31 -5.00 -6.59
C ASP A 67 12.63 -5.48 -7.19
N SER A 68 12.72 -6.78 -7.44
CA SER A 68 13.93 -7.40 -7.99
C SER A 68 14.22 -6.99 -9.43
N SER A 69 13.25 -6.44 -10.17
CA SER A 69 13.44 -6.04 -11.56
C SER A 69 14.30 -4.76 -11.68
N VAL A 70 14.27 -3.91 -10.66
CA VAL A 70 15.03 -2.65 -10.59
C VAL A 70 16.05 -2.62 -9.45
N ASP A 71 16.20 -3.74 -8.72
CA ASP A 71 17.08 -3.89 -7.56
C ASP A 71 16.90 -2.77 -6.52
N ASP A 72 15.65 -2.44 -6.21
CA ASP A 72 15.36 -1.35 -5.28
C ASP A 72 14.08 -1.63 -4.48
N TYR A 73 13.95 -0.93 -3.36
CA TYR A 73 12.74 -0.93 -2.56
C TYR A 73 11.74 0.08 -3.09
N LYS A 74 10.48 -0.32 -3.09
CA LYS A 74 9.32 0.51 -3.42
C LYS A 74 8.43 0.67 -2.19
N ILE A 75 7.95 1.89 -2.00
CA ILE A 75 6.91 2.23 -1.05
C ILE A 75 5.71 2.69 -1.86
N VAL A 76 4.55 2.11 -1.55
CA VAL A 76 3.28 2.44 -2.19
C VAL A 76 2.39 3.08 -1.14
N ARG A 77 1.94 4.31 -1.39
CA ARG A 77 0.86 4.92 -0.62
C ARG A 77 -0.34 5.08 -1.53
N LEU A 78 -1.49 4.63 -1.07
CA LEU A 78 -2.78 4.80 -1.73
C LEU A 78 -3.48 5.95 -1.03
N VAL A 79 -3.85 6.95 -1.82
CA VAL A 79 -4.43 8.20 -1.34
C VAL A 79 -5.80 8.36 -1.96
N GLN A 80 -6.82 8.59 -1.12
CA GLN A 80 -8.20 8.79 -1.55
C GLN A 80 -8.63 10.21 -1.21
N CYS A 81 -9.42 10.82 -2.10
CA CYS A 81 -10.08 12.09 -1.82
C CYS A 81 -11.44 11.81 -1.18
N ALA A 82 -11.76 12.48 -0.07
CA ALA A 82 -12.97 12.27 0.72
C ALA A 82 -14.27 12.44 -0.09
N ASN A 83 -14.22 13.23 -1.18
CA ASN A 83 -15.37 13.49 -2.04
C ASN A 83 -15.42 12.59 -3.30
N HIS A 84 -14.45 11.70 -3.48
CA HIS A 84 -14.30 10.89 -4.69
C HIS A 84 -13.88 9.45 -4.37
N GLU A 85 -14.87 8.55 -4.26
CA GLU A 85 -14.66 7.13 -3.95
C GLU A 85 -14.25 6.28 -5.17
N SER A 86 -14.21 6.84 -6.38
CA SER A 86 -14.07 6.08 -7.63
C SER A 86 -12.63 5.83 -8.08
N PHE A 87 -11.66 6.50 -7.46
CA PHE A 87 -10.26 6.45 -7.84
C PHE A 87 -9.35 6.66 -6.62
N VAL A 88 -8.16 6.08 -6.68
CA VAL A 88 -7.05 6.38 -5.77
C VAL A 88 -5.89 6.96 -6.54
N ARG A 89 -5.22 7.92 -5.91
CA ARG A 89 -3.87 8.31 -6.31
C ARG A 89 -2.90 7.32 -5.69
N VAL A 90 -1.99 6.82 -6.50
CA VAL A 90 -0.86 6.00 -6.07
C VAL A 90 0.36 6.89 -6.00
N ASP A 91 0.91 7.05 -4.80
CA ASP A 91 2.22 7.65 -4.59
C ASP A 91 3.24 6.51 -4.53
N LEU A 92 3.97 6.30 -5.62
CA LEU A 92 4.99 5.26 -5.74
C LEU A 92 6.38 5.86 -5.56
N LEU A 93 7.00 5.55 -4.42
CA LEU A 93 8.34 6.00 -4.06
C LEU A 93 9.35 4.87 -4.25
N THR A 94 10.38 5.12 -5.06
CA THR A 94 11.53 4.23 -5.22
C THR A 94 12.68 4.71 -4.34
N VAL A 95 13.12 3.88 -3.41
CA VAL A 95 13.93 4.30 -2.25
C VAL A 95 15.35 4.70 -2.66
N GLY A 96 16.08 3.85 -3.36
CA GLY A 96 17.46 4.10 -3.76
C GLY A 96 17.60 5.38 -4.58
N SER A 97 16.70 5.60 -5.52
CA SER A 97 16.68 6.78 -6.40
C SER A 97 15.97 8.01 -5.84
N ASN A 98 15.28 7.92 -4.70
CA ASN A 98 14.41 8.98 -4.16
C ASN A 98 13.36 9.51 -5.17
N LYS A 99 12.91 8.68 -6.11
CA LYS A 99 11.95 9.10 -7.14
C LYS A 99 10.52 8.84 -6.69
N LEU A 100 9.66 9.85 -6.81
CA LEU A 100 8.23 9.74 -6.56
C LEU A 100 7.44 9.93 -7.84
N ARG A 101 6.60 8.95 -8.12
CA ARG A 101 5.66 8.97 -9.23
C ARG A 101 4.25 8.96 -8.67
N ARG A 102 3.42 9.88 -9.16
CA ARG A 102 2.01 9.97 -8.80
C ARG A 102 1.17 9.70 -10.03
N PHE A 103 0.28 8.71 -9.92
CA PHE A 103 -0.66 8.34 -10.98
C PHE A 103 -1.96 7.86 -10.35
N GLN A 104 -3.00 7.72 -11.17
CA GLN A 104 -4.32 7.32 -10.70
C GLN A 104 -4.66 5.91 -11.13
N LEU A 105 -5.37 5.19 -10.25
CA LEU A 105 -5.96 3.90 -10.59
C LEU A 105 -7.43 3.88 -10.18
N PRO A 106 -8.32 3.30 -11.00
CA PRO A 106 -9.70 3.09 -10.62
C PRO A 106 -9.75 2.04 -9.51
N ILE A 107 -10.52 2.31 -8.46
CA ILE A 107 -10.83 1.32 -7.42
C ILE A 107 -12.32 1.38 -7.11
N ARG A 108 -12.87 0.25 -6.65
CA ARG A 108 -14.28 0.17 -6.24
C ARG A 108 -14.38 -0.30 -4.80
N GLY A 109 -14.81 0.57 -3.90
CA GLY A 109 -14.99 0.25 -2.49
C GLY A 109 -13.98 0.93 -1.58
N SER A 110 -13.93 0.49 -0.33
CA SER A 110 -13.10 1.06 0.72
C SER A 110 -12.08 0.05 1.25
N PHE A 111 -10.99 0.58 1.78
CA PHE A 111 -9.96 -0.21 2.45
C PHE A 111 -10.50 -0.69 3.80
N TRP A 112 -10.46 -2.00 4.03
CA TRP A 112 -10.72 -2.57 5.35
C TRP A 112 -9.45 -2.54 6.22
N SER A 113 -8.28 -2.68 5.59
CA SER A 113 -6.97 -2.52 6.21
C SER A 113 -6.13 -1.55 5.41
N GLU A 114 -5.57 -0.55 6.08
CA GLU A 114 -4.62 0.39 5.48
C GLU A 114 -3.24 -0.25 5.27
N VAL A 115 -2.96 -1.39 5.91
CA VAL A 115 -1.66 -2.05 5.82
C VAL A 115 -1.67 -3.12 4.74
N GLY A 116 -0.80 -2.94 3.76
CA GLY A 116 -0.57 -3.88 2.66
C GLY A 116 0.40 -4.97 3.07
N VAL A 117 0.06 -6.22 2.72
CA VAL A 117 0.89 -7.40 2.96
C VAL A 117 1.70 -7.71 1.71
N LEU A 118 3.02 -7.81 1.86
CA LEU A 118 3.90 -8.23 0.77
C LEU A 118 3.86 -9.75 0.63
N LEU A 119 3.53 -10.24 -0.56
CA LEU A 119 3.54 -11.64 -0.92
C LEU A 119 3.90 -11.79 -2.40
N HIS A 120 4.89 -12.62 -2.72
CA HIS A 120 5.30 -12.92 -4.11
C HIS A 120 5.49 -11.67 -4.99
N GLY A 121 6.27 -10.69 -4.50
CA GLY A 121 6.56 -9.45 -5.24
C GLY A 121 5.37 -8.50 -5.42
N SER A 122 4.25 -8.74 -4.72
CA SER A 122 3.06 -7.91 -4.80
C SER A 122 2.57 -7.50 -3.41
N LEU A 123 2.03 -6.29 -3.31
CA LEU A 123 1.35 -5.79 -2.11
C LEU A 123 -0.14 -6.09 -2.19
N HIS A 124 -0.72 -6.53 -1.07
CA HIS A 124 -2.11 -6.96 -0.99
C HIS A 124 -2.85 -6.21 0.12
N TRP A 125 -3.97 -5.58 -0.20
CA TRP A 125 -4.86 -4.93 0.76
C TRP A 125 -6.23 -5.59 0.76
N LEU A 126 -6.82 -5.76 1.93
CA LEU A 126 -8.20 -6.22 2.06
C LEU A 126 -9.15 -5.04 1.83
N MET A 127 -10.08 -5.23 0.90
CA MET A 127 -11.06 -4.24 0.49
C MET A 127 -12.48 -4.73 0.80
N CYS A 128 -13.41 -3.78 0.92
CA CYS A 128 -14.83 -4.04 1.09
C CYS A 128 -15.64 -3.22 0.07
N ARG A 129 -16.56 -3.87 -0.64
CA ARG A 129 -17.58 -3.22 -1.48
C ARG A 129 -18.88 -3.04 -0.69
N ARG A 130 -19.76 -2.19 -1.20
CA ARG A 130 -21.11 -1.99 -0.65
C ARG A 130 -21.81 -3.36 -0.52
N GLY A 131 -22.25 -3.71 0.70
CA GLY A 131 -22.96 -4.97 0.95
C GLY A 131 -22.12 -6.14 1.45
N SER A 132 -20.97 -5.90 2.08
CA SER A 132 -20.12 -6.92 2.73
C SER A 132 -19.42 -7.91 1.78
N GLU A 133 -19.25 -7.51 0.51
CA GLU A 133 -18.41 -8.25 -0.44
C GLU A 133 -16.95 -7.83 -0.26
N TYR A 134 -16.11 -8.78 0.17
CA TYR A 134 -14.69 -8.56 0.39
C TYR A 134 -13.88 -9.03 -0.82
N TYR A 135 -12.83 -8.29 -1.15
CA TYR A 135 -11.86 -8.68 -2.17
C TYR A 135 -10.46 -8.23 -1.77
N ILE A 136 -9.43 -8.81 -2.39
CA ILE A 136 -8.05 -8.39 -2.20
C ILE A 136 -7.65 -7.52 -3.37
N LEU A 137 -7.22 -6.30 -3.07
CA LEU A 137 -6.52 -5.45 -4.01
C LEU A 137 -5.07 -5.87 -4.06
N ARG A 138 -4.56 -6.22 -5.24
CA ARG A 138 -3.16 -6.59 -5.46
C ARG A 138 -2.48 -5.50 -6.29
N PHE A 139 -1.31 -5.05 -5.85
CA PHE A 139 -0.41 -4.21 -6.65
C PHE A 139 0.91 -4.94 -6.87
N ASN A 140 1.24 -5.23 -8.12
CA ASN A 140 2.52 -5.85 -8.49
C ASN A 140 3.62 -4.79 -8.53
N LEU A 141 4.70 -5.00 -7.78
CA LEU A 141 5.78 -4.02 -7.67
C LEU A 141 6.59 -3.86 -8.96
N GLU A 142 6.82 -4.95 -9.69
CA GLU A 142 7.58 -4.97 -10.94
C GLU A 142 6.78 -4.35 -12.09
N THR A 143 5.56 -4.83 -12.30
CA THR A 143 4.75 -4.37 -13.44
C THR A 143 4.00 -3.08 -13.16
N GLU A 144 3.92 -2.67 -11.88
CA GLU A 144 3.17 -1.50 -11.40
C GLU A 144 1.70 -1.52 -11.81
N LYS A 145 1.11 -2.72 -11.82
CA LYS A 145 -0.28 -2.96 -12.19
C LYS A 145 -1.09 -3.37 -10.98
N LEU A 146 -2.37 -3.05 -11.04
CA LEU A 146 -3.35 -3.33 -10.01
C LEU A 146 -4.38 -4.31 -10.52
N ASP A 147 -4.61 -5.35 -9.71
CA ASP A 147 -5.56 -6.42 -10.00
C ASP A 147 -6.48 -6.62 -8.77
N GLU A 148 -7.74 -6.97 -9.02
CA GLU A 148 -8.67 -7.37 -7.97
C GLU A 148 -8.75 -8.90 -7.91
N LEU A 149 -8.48 -9.46 -6.73
CA LEU A 149 -8.63 -10.88 -6.46
C LEU A 149 -9.89 -11.08 -5.62
N ILE A 150 -10.91 -11.72 -6.19
CA ILE A 150 -12.17 -11.98 -5.49
C ILE A 150 -11.93 -13.04 -4.42
N VAL A 151 -12.24 -12.71 -3.16
CA VAL A 151 -12.15 -13.67 -2.06
C VAL A 151 -13.51 -14.31 -1.88
N GLN A 152 -13.60 -15.62 -2.14
CA GLN A 152 -14.75 -16.40 -1.69
C GLN A 152 -14.58 -16.66 -0.19
N ILE A 153 -15.05 -15.74 0.66
CA ILE A 153 -15.14 -16.00 2.10
C ILE A 153 -16.28 -17.00 2.28
N PRO A 154 -16.04 -18.22 2.81
CA PRO A 154 -17.13 -19.10 3.17
C PRO A 154 -17.97 -18.38 4.21
N HIS A 155 -19.24 -18.10 3.88
CA HIS A 155 -20.16 -17.53 4.85
C HIS A 155 -20.28 -18.53 6.01
N PRO A 156 -20.03 -18.15 7.28
CA PRO A 156 -20.32 -19.01 8.41
C PRO A 156 -21.84 -19.05 8.58
N SER A 157 -22.53 -19.82 7.74
CA SER A 157 -23.93 -20.15 7.96
C SER A 157 -24.00 -20.99 9.22
N HIS A 158 -24.89 -20.63 10.15
CA HIS A 158 -25.18 -21.37 11.37
C HIS A 158 -25.36 -22.87 11.10
N LYS A 159 -24.28 -23.62 11.31
CA LYS A 159 -24.22 -25.04 11.66
C LYS A 159 -22.77 -25.35 11.96
N GLU A 160 -22.51 -25.83 13.18
CA GLU A 160 -21.31 -26.60 13.48
C GLU A 160 -21.27 -27.80 12.53
N GLU A 161 -20.70 -27.64 11.35
CA GLU A 161 -20.34 -28.75 10.48
C GLU A 161 -18.87 -28.60 10.16
N ALA A 162 -18.10 -29.48 10.80
CA ALA A 162 -16.70 -29.83 10.62
C ALA A 162 -15.83 -28.80 9.89
N TYR A 163 -14.82 -28.28 10.62
CA TYR A 163 -13.61 -27.73 10.03
C TYR A 163 -13.11 -28.66 8.91
N HIS A 164 -13.48 -28.37 7.65
CA HIS A 164 -12.76 -28.88 6.51
C HIS A 164 -11.41 -28.20 6.57
N THR A 165 -10.45 -28.86 7.21
CA THR A 165 -9.03 -28.57 7.11
C THR A 165 -8.61 -28.78 5.67
N SER A 166 -8.89 -27.78 4.83
CA SER A 166 -8.01 -27.52 3.69
C SER A 166 -6.67 -27.23 4.34
N THR A 167 -5.75 -28.19 4.28
CA THR A 167 -4.43 -28.03 4.85
C THR A 167 -3.83 -26.78 4.23
N ILE A 168 -3.70 -25.71 5.03
CA ILE A 168 -2.84 -24.59 4.65
C ILE A 168 -1.43 -25.19 4.69
N SER A 169 -0.99 -25.70 3.54
CA SER A 169 0.38 -26.15 3.39
C SER A 169 1.26 -24.92 3.52
N CYS A 170 1.97 -24.80 4.64
CA CYS A 170 3.10 -23.89 4.72
C CYS A 170 4.11 -24.36 3.68
N VAL A 171 4.25 -23.59 2.60
CA VAL A 171 5.33 -23.75 1.62
C VAL A 171 6.56 -23.02 2.14
#